data_AF-A0A396IK34-F1
#
_entry.id   AF-A0A396IK34-F1
#
_cell.length_a   1.000
_cell.length_b   1.000
_cell.length_c   1.000
_cell.angle_alpha   90.00
_cell.angle_beta   90.00
_cell.angle_gamma   90.00
#
_symmetry.space_group_name_H-M   'P 1'
#
loop_
_entity.id
_entity.type
_entity.pdbx_description
1 polymer ?
#
loop_
_entity_poly.entity_id
_entity_poly.type
_entity_poly.pdbx_seq_one_letter_code
_entity_poly.pdbx_strand_id
1 'polypeptide(L)'
;MVWSDDNIQQLEATKQIRRLLSTVTVDFLISPIEQVIQSAVVPRFVEFLFRDDLPQLQFEATSALSNIVAGTSKNTKVVIDHGEQYQCLSS
;
A
#
# COMPACT_ATOMS: atom_id res chain seq x y z
N MET A 1 -19.62 -6.12 -13.85
CA MET A 1 -19.37 -5.03 -12.88
C MET A 1 -18.60 -5.62 -11.70
N VAL A 2 -17.62 -4.90 -11.14
CA VAL A 2 -16.78 -5.41 -10.03
C VAL A 2 -17.60 -5.74 -8.76
N TRP A 3 -18.67 -4.98 -8.50
CA TRP A 3 -19.57 -5.17 -7.35
C TRP A 3 -20.71 -6.18 -7.58
N SER A 4 -20.71 -6.90 -8.70
CA SER A 4 -21.69 -7.95 -8.98
C SER A 4 -21.28 -9.25 -8.28
N ASP A 5 -22.22 -10.10 -7.86
CA ASP A 5 -21.92 -11.46 -7.38
C ASP A 5 -21.59 -12.45 -8.52
N ASP A 6 -21.66 -12.01 -9.78
CA ASP A 6 -21.36 -12.83 -10.95
C ASP A 6 -19.86 -12.82 -11.29
N ASN A 7 -19.23 -13.99 -11.19
CA ASN A 7 -17.79 -14.18 -11.41
C ASN A 7 -17.31 -13.77 -12.82
N ILE A 8 -18.14 -13.94 -13.86
CA ILE A 8 -17.78 -13.60 -15.25
C ILE A 8 -17.78 -12.07 -15.40
N GLN A 9 -18.77 -11.41 -14.81
CA GLN A 9 -18.89 -9.95 -14.81
C GLN A 9 -17.82 -9.25 -13.98
N GLN A 10 -17.34 -9.88 -12.91
CA GLN A 10 -16.19 -9.41 -12.13
C GLN A 10 -14.89 -9.50 -12.94
N LEU A 11 -14.67 -10.64 -13.60
CA LEU A 11 -13.46 -10.90 -14.38
C LEU A 11 -13.29 -9.91 -15.54
N GLU A 12 -14.35 -9.67 -16.31
CA GLU A 12 -14.29 -8.74 -17.44
C GLU A 12 -14.13 -7.27 -17.00
N ALA A 13 -14.77 -6.86 -15.90
CA ALA A 13 -14.59 -5.53 -15.36
C ALA A 13 -13.14 -5.30 -14.88
N THR A 14 -12.54 -6.31 -14.25
CA THR A 14 -11.16 -6.26 -13.75
C THR A 14 -10.14 -6.16 -14.89
N LYS A 15 -10.35 -6.88 -16.00
CA LYS A 15 -9.48 -6.78 -17.20
C LYS A 15 -9.48 -5.38 -17.81
N GLN A 16 -10.63 -4.71 -17.83
CA GLN A 16 -10.75 -3.36 -18.37
C GLN A 16 -10.05 -2.33 -17.49
N ILE A 17 -10.25 -2.42 -16.16
CA ILE A 17 -9.56 -1.55 -15.19
C ILE A 17 -8.04 -1.70 -15.31
N ARG A 18 -7.54 -2.94 -15.41
CA ARG A 18 -6.11 -3.19 -15.60
C ARG A 18 -5.54 -2.52 -16.86
N ARG A 19 -6.25 -2.60 -17.98
CA ARG A 19 -5.82 -1.97 -19.25
C ARG A 19 -5.77 -0.45 -19.14
N LEU A 20 -6.74 0.14 -18.45
CA LEU A 20 -6.81 1.58 -18.19
C LEU A 20 -5.66 2.04 -17.30
N LEU A 21 -5.34 1.29 -16.24
CA LEU A 21 -4.19 1.57 -15.37
C LEU A 21 -2.84 1.40 -16.08
N SER A 22 -2.74 0.50 -17.08
CA SER A 22 -1.51 0.34 -17.86
C SER A 22 -1.27 1.46 -18.89
N THR A 23 -2.32 2.16 -19.34
CA THR A 23 -2.21 3.27 -20.32
C THR A 23 -2.00 4.64 -19.67
N VAL A 24 -2.33 4.78 -18.38
CA VAL A 24 -2.06 5.99 -17.57
C VAL A 24 -0.73 5.84 -16.84
N THR A 25 0.39 5.83 -17.57
CA THR A 25 1.72 5.70 -16.97
C THR A 25 2.75 6.77 -17.35
N VAL A 26 2.40 7.80 -18.11
CA VAL A 26 3.28 8.96 -18.27
C VAL A 26 2.48 10.26 -18.29
N ASP A 27 2.93 11.17 -17.43
CA ASP A 27 2.54 12.58 -17.31
C ASP A 27 1.27 12.93 -16.50
N PHE A 28 1.54 13.53 -15.33
CA PHE A 28 0.79 14.59 -14.64
C PHE A 28 -0.13 14.34 -13.43
N LEU A 29 -0.19 13.16 -12.81
CA LEU A 29 -0.97 13.01 -11.58
C LEU A 29 -0.20 12.23 -10.52
N ILE A 30 0.07 12.89 -9.39
CA ILE A 30 0.42 12.39 -8.03
C ILE A 30 0.94 10.94 -8.03
N SER A 31 2.23 10.75 -7.73
CA SER A 31 2.88 9.44 -7.69
C SER A 31 2.02 8.43 -6.91
N PRO A 32 1.77 7.20 -7.41
CA PRO A 32 0.99 6.17 -6.71
C PRO A 32 1.40 5.96 -5.25
N ILE A 33 2.67 6.24 -4.94
CA ILE A 33 3.27 6.21 -3.61
C ILE A 33 2.61 7.26 -2.68
N GLU A 34 2.30 8.46 -3.16
CA GLU A 34 1.63 9.51 -2.37
C GLU A 34 0.18 9.14 -2.04
N GLN A 35 -0.54 8.43 -2.91
CA GLN A 35 -1.89 7.94 -2.60
C GLN A 35 -1.88 6.84 -1.52
N VAL A 36 -0.87 5.95 -1.57
CA VAL A 36 -0.66 4.92 -0.54
C VAL A 36 -0.33 5.57 0.81
N ILE A 37 0.46 6.65 0.81
CA ILE A 37 0.73 7.40 2.04
C ILE A 37 -0.53 8.11 2.55
N GLN A 38 -1.34 8.71 1.67
CA GLN A 38 -2.57 9.41 2.03
C GLN A 38 -3.72 8.49 2.48
N SER A 39 -3.72 7.21 2.10
CA SER A 39 -4.78 6.26 2.46
C SER A 39 -4.64 5.67 3.88
N ALA A 40 -3.66 6.14 4.67
CA ALA A 40 -3.40 5.69 6.04
C ALA A 40 -3.07 4.18 6.17
N VAL A 41 -2.59 3.55 5.10
CA VAL A 41 -2.19 2.13 5.14
C VAL A 41 -0.81 1.91 5.78
N VAL A 42 0.01 2.95 5.88
CA VAL A 42 1.33 2.91 6.53
C VAL A 42 1.24 2.45 8.00
N PRO A 43 0.39 3.02 8.87
CA PRO A 43 0.19 2.51 10.22
C PRO A 43 -0.18 1.02 10.25
N ARG A 44 -1.00 0.56 9.29
CA ARG A 44 -1.42 -0.83 9.22
C ARG A 44 -0.29 -1.78 8.81
N PHE A 45 0.61 -1.35 7.92
CA PHE A 45 1.82 -2.11 7.60
C PHE A 45 2.78 -2.18 8.78
N VAL A 46 2.90 -1.12 9.59
CA VAL A 46 3.69 -1.14 10.83
C VAL A 46 3.11 -2.15 11.81
N GLU A 47 1.79 -2.22 11.99
CA GLU A 47 1.14 -3.24 12.82
C GLU A 47 1.40 -4.67 12.34
N PHE A 48 1.44 -4.87 11.00
CA PHE A 48 1.73 -6.18 10.42
C PHE A 48 3.16 -6.66 10.68
N LEU A 49 4.11 -5.77 10.98
CA LEU A 49 5.46 -6.15 11.39
C LEU A 49 5.47 -6.91 12.72
N PHE A 50 4.47 -6.72 13.58
CA PHE A 50 4.36 -7.36 14.89
C PHE A 50 3.47 -8.62 14.88
N ARG A 51 2.99 -9.07 13.71
CA ARG A 51 2.17 -10.28 13.57
C ARG A 51 3.02 -11.52 13.33
N ASP A 52 3.62 -12.02 14.40
CA ASP A 52 4.48 -13.21 14.39
C ASP A 52 3.73 -14.51 14.01
N ASP A 53 2.40 -14.49 14.08
CA ASP A 53 1.53 -15.57 13.64
C ASP A 53 1.41 -15.69 12.11
N LEU A 54 1.86 -14.69 11.35
CA LEU A 54 1.73 -14.61 9.89
C LEU A 54 3.01 -14.11 9.19
N PRO A 55 4.05 -14.96 9.03
CA PRO A 55 5.34 -14.57 8.46
C PRO A 55 5.26 -14.05 7.01
N GLN A 56 4.33 -14.56 6.20
CA GLN A 56 4.11 -14.08 4.84
C GLN A 56 3.58 -12.64 4.83
N LEU A 57 2.73 -12.29 5.80
CA LEU A 57 2.18 -10.93 5.93
C LEU A 57 3.28 -9.93 6.36
N GLN A 58 4.16 -10.33 7.28
CA GLN A 58 5.34 -9.55 7.67
C GLN A 58 6.25 -9.28 6.47
N PHE A 59 6.50 -10.28 5.63
CA PHE A 59 7.35 -10.15 4.44
C PHE A 59 6.79 -9.13 3.43
N GLU A 60 5.49 -9.22 3.13
CA GLU A 60 4.82 -8.28 2.21
C GLU A 60 4.76 -6.86 2.79
N ALA A 61 4.46 -6.72 4.09
CA ALA A 61 4.45 -5.43 4.77
C ALA A 61 5.84 -4.75 4.76
N THR A 62 6.90 -5.54 5.01
CA THR A 62 8.29 -5.05 4.97
C THR A 62 8.68 -4.61 3.56
N SER A 63 8.26 -5.36 2.53
CA SER A 63 8.52 -5.02 1.13
C SER A 63 7.77 -3.75 0.71
N ALA A 64 6.52 -3.60 1.13
CA ALA A 64 5.73 -2.40 0.87
C ALA A 64 6.34 -1.15 1.54
N LEU A 65 6.75 -1.25 2.81
CA LEU A 65 7.43 -0.16 3.52
C LEU A 65 8.78 0.19 2.86
N SER A 66 9.55 -0.81 2.42
CA SER A 66 10.81 -0.57 1.71
C SER A 66 10.61 0.18 0.40
N ASN A 67 9.55 -0.14 -0.35
CA ASN A 67 9.18 0.58 -1.58
C ASN A 67 8.71 2.03 -1.32
N ILE A 68 8.03 2.27 -0.19
CA ILE A 68 7.62 3.62 0.23
C ILE A 68 8.84 4.45 0.62
N VAL A 69 9.76 3.86 1.39
CA VAL A 69 11.02 4.50 1.83
C VAL A 69 11.98 4.74 0.66
N ALA A 70 11.97 3.88 -0.36
CA ALA A 70 12.74 4.06 -1.60
C ALA A 70 12.25 5.23 -2.48
N GLY A 71 11.13 5.87 -2.12
CA GLY A 71 10.63 7.08 -2.76
C GLY A 71 11.39 8.35 -2.35
N THR A 72 10.68 9.48 -2.24
CA THR A 72 11.27 10.78 -1.84
C THR A 72 11.50 10.86 -0.32
N SER A 73 12.43 11.71 0.12
CA SER A 73 12.76 11.92 1.55
C SER A 73 11.56 12.27 2.44
N LYS A 74 10.50 12.84 1.86
CA LYS A 74 9.20 13.12 2.50
C LYS A 74 8.47 11.84 2.90
N ASN A 75 8.57 10.77 2.10
CA ASN A 75 7.91 9.49 2.34
C ASN A 75 8.61 8.69 3.45
N THR A 76 9.95 8.75 3.49
CA THR A 76 10.76 8.18 4.56
C THR A 76 10.37 8.74 5.93
N LYS A 77 10.13 10.05 6.03
CA LYS A 77 9.74 10.70 7.28
C LYS A 77 8.40 10.19 7.82
N VAL A 78 7.42 9.95 6.94
CA VAL A 78 6.11 9.41 7.35
C VAL A 78 6.25 8.03 7.99
N VAL A 79 7.07 7.15 7.40
CA VAL A 79 7.28 5.80 7.95
C VAL A 79 7.96 5.85 9.32
N ILE A 80 8.97 6.71 9.49
CA ILE A 80 9.68 6.90 10.76
C ILE A 80 8.74 7.47 11.84
N ASP A 81 8.00 8.54 11.53
CA ASP A 81 7.09 9.18 12.49
C ASP A 81 6.04 8.19 13.02
N HIS A 82 5.54 7.28 12.18
CA HIS A 82 4.60 6.24 12.61
C HIS A 82 5.30 5.13 13.40
N GLY A 83 6.45 4.64 12.94
CA GLY A 83 7.22 3.61 13.64
C GLY A 83 7.59 4.04 15.07
N GLU A 84 8.05 5.27 15.26
CA GLU A 84 8.37 5.82 16.59
C GLU A 84 7.14 5.96 17.49
N GLN A 85 5.98 6.35 16.93
CA GLN A 85 4.71 6.41 17.67
C GLN A 85 4.29 5.03 18.21
N TYR A 86 4.39 3.98 17.39
CA TYR A 86 4.04 2.62 17.82
C TYR A 86 5.02 2.07 18.85
N GLN A 87 6.31 2.42 18.78
CA GLN A 87 7.31 2.01 19.77
C GLN A 87 7.11 2.69 21.13
N CYS A 88 6.57 3.91 21.13
CA CYS A 88 6.22 4.63 22.35
C CYS A 88 4.92 4.10 23.01
N LEU A 89 3.99 3.55 22.22
CA LEU A 89 2.73 2.95 22.70
C LEU A 89 2.88 1.50 23.17
N SER A 90 3.98 0.83 22.82
CA SER A 90 4.30 -0.55 23.23
C SER A 90 5.25 -0.65 24.43
N SER A 91 5.61 0.49 25.05
CA SER A 91 6.48 0.61 26.23
C SER A 91 5.70 0.83 27.52
#